data_AF-A0A2E6DAX6-F1
#
_entry.id   AF-A0A2E6DAX6-F1
#
_cell.length_a   1.000
_cell.length_b   1.000
_cell.length_c   1.000
_cell.angle_alpha   90.00
_cell.angle_beta   90.00
_cell.angle_gamma   90.00
#
_symmetry.space_group_name_H-M   'P 1'
#
loop_
_entity.id
_entity.type
_entity.pdbx_description
1 polymer ?
#
loop_
_entity_poly.entity_id
_entity_poly.type
_entity_poly.pdbx_seq_one_letter_code
_entity_poly.pdbx_strand_id
1 'polypeptide(L)'
;MDQAISVDRAEASFVDAKAQYEIQVIQNTSDEAEAVLSLELAQLNFEAYVAEEGEWEGELARAEEAIVLAEESIKQAEETLQWTEKLFEQGFVQKTELDRDKLNVTQKSISRDQAVRDRNLKKAYGDRAKRKELSAAVESRKRDLEVVRKQAAARLVDFESERAAAERELERQKEKHSKLVDQVSKGVLRAPEAGLVVYARTKSRYGGGEVPQEGGEVHERQTIIRIPRAGGMTADVSLHETKLDKVRVGLACLIHVDALPGETFHGRVAAVAAVADSGSWMSNPNQRLYRTEVALDAEVPEMRPGMSCSIEVLVEDLSDVLYVPRQSVFLDAGETVCFVSDKGTPVQRKVEIGRDNNKFAHVLSGLEVGDVVLLSPPSSWEPAPPPEEAAPEAPEVPEGGTTSGAETAVATPAADAQPPARPAGAGEGSPGGPGMGGFSADQVKAMRERYEAMSDEEKAAAMKRFGGGGGGGRSRGNRSDGEEE
;
A
#
# COMPACT_ATOMS: atom_id res chain seq x y z
N MET A 1 -27.48 -6.48 12.84
CA MET A 1 -27.29 -7.53 13.86
C MET A 1 -26.28 -8.55 13.40
N ASP A 2 -26.49 -9.17 12.23
CA ASP A 2 -25.78 -10.37 11.74
C ASP A 2 -24.24 -10.29 11.83
N GLN A 3 -23.64 -9.14 11.47
CA GLN A 3 -22.19 -8.95 11.55
C GLN A 3 -21.65 -8.95 12.99
N ALA A 4 -22.43 -8.51 13.98
CA ALA A 4 -22.03 -8.61 15.39
C ALA A 4 -22.01 -10.08 15.82
N ILE A 5 -23.02 -10.87 15.44
CA ILE A 5 -23.05 -12.33 15.68
C ILE A 5 -21.85 -13.03 14.98
N SER A 6 -21.37 -12.51 13.84
CA SER A 6 -20.11 -12.98 13.23
C SER A 6 -18.85 -12.62 14.03
N VAL A 7 -18.83 -11.47 14.72
CA VAL A 7 -17.75 -11.11 15.65
C VAL A 7 -17.80 -12.01 16.89
N ASP A 8 -18.98 -12.15 17.52
CA ASP A 8 -19.16 -12.96 18.73
C ASP A 8 -18.72 -14.43 18.51
N ARG A 9 -19.01 -14.99 17.33
CA ARG A 9 -18.57 -16.34 16.93
C ARG A 9 -17.07 -16.44 16.69
N ALA A 10 -16.46 -15.42 16.08
CA ALA A 10 -15.01 -15.38 15.90
C ALA A 10 -14.29 -15.18 17.24
N GLU A 11 -14.91 -14.47 18.19
CA GLU A 11 -14.36 -14.24 19.53
C GLU A 11 -14.40 -15.52 20.36
N ALA A 12 -15.51 -16.27 20.33
CA ALA A 12 -15.59 -17.61 20.89
C ALA A 12 -14.52 -18.54 20.28
N SER A 13 -14.41 -18.59 18.95
CA SER A 13 -13.41 -19.41 18.27
C SER A 13 -11.96 -19.05 18.62
N PHE A 14 -11.66 -17.78 18.88
CA PHE A 14 -10.34 -17.33 19.35
C PHE A 14 -10.09 -17.72 20.81
N VAL A 15 -11.10 -17.60 21.68
CA VAL A 15 -11.01 -18.05 23.08
C VAL A 15 -10.79 -19.57 23.15
N ASP A 16 -11.51 -20.35 22.34
CA ASP A 16 -11.37 -21.81 22.26
C ASP A 16 -9.96 -22.20 21.77
N ALA A 17 -9.49 -21.62 20.66
CA ALA A 17 -8.15 -21.89 20.12
C ALA A 17 -7.04 -21.46 21.10
N LYS A 18 -7.21 -20.34 21.82
CA LYS A 18 -6.29 -19.91 22.87
C LYS A 18 -6.28 -20.90 24.05
N ALA A 19 -7.44 -21.37 24.50
CA ALA A 19 -7.53 -22.34 25.58
C ALA A 19 -6.88 -23.69 25.20
N GLN A 20 -7.06 -24.13 23.95
CA GLN A 20 -6.39 -25.32 23.42
C GLN A 20 -4.86 -25.16 23.38
N TYR A 21 -4.35 -24.00 22.93
CA TYR A 21 -2.93 -23.68 22.99
C TYR A 21 -2.38 -23.73 24.44
N GLU A 22 -3.08 -23.12 25.40
CA GLU A 22 -2.67 -23.14 26.81
C GLU A 22 -2.70 -24.57 27.41
N ILE A 23 -3.68 -25.39 27.05
CA ILE A 23 -3.74 -26.82 27.41
C ILE A 23 -2.57 -27.60 26.79
N GLN A 24 -2.25 -27.37 25.51
CA GLN A 24 -1.16 -28.08 24.84
C GLN A 24 0.22 -27.70 25.41
N VAL A 25 0.41 -26.45 25.84
CA VAL A 25 1.62 -26.04 26.58
C VAL A 25 1.76 -26.85 27.87
N ILE A 26 0.70 -26.97 28.67
CA ILE A 26 0.72 -27.75 29.92
C ILE A 26 1.00 -29.23 29.62
N GLN A 27 0.30 -29.83 28.66
CA GLN A 27 0.54 -31.23 28.25
C GLN A 27 1.98 -31.45 27.78
N ASN A 28 2.53 -30.57 26.93
CA ASN A 28 3.92 -30.65 26.48
C ASN A 28 4.92 -30.59 27.65
N THR A 29 4.66 -29.76 28.68
CA THR A 29 5.53 -29.72 29.87
C THR A 29 5.41 -30.98 30.73
N SER A 30 4.24 -31.62 30.79
CA SER A 30 4.06 -32.92 31.45
C SER A 30 4.76 -34.05 30.70
N ASP A 31 4.55 -34.16 29.38
CA ASP A 31 5.21 -35.13 28.49
C ASP A 31 6.74 -35.05 28.64
N GLU A 32 7.30 -33.83 28.63
CA GLU A 32 8.74 -33.62 28.81
C GLU A 32 9.21 -33.99 30.23
N ALA A 33 8.45 -33.65 31.28
CA ALA A 33 8.78 -34.00 32.65
C ALA A 33 8.76 -35.52 32.89
N GLU A 34 7.78 -36.24 32.33
CA GLU A 34 7.75 -37.71 32.36
C GLU A 34 8.93 -38.33 31.61
N ALA A 35 9.29 -37.78 30.44
CA ALA A 35 10.45 -38.23 29.68
C ALA A 35 11.77 -37.99 30.43
N VAL A 36 11.95 -36.81 31.06
CA VAL A 36 13.10 -36.48 31.91
C VAL A 36 13.17 -37.43 33.11
N LEU A 37 12.08 -37.62 33.85
CA LEU A 37 12.04 -38.56 34.98
C LEU A 37 12.38 -40.00 34.55
N SER A 38 11.93 -40.44 33.37
CA SER A 38 12.26 -41.76 32.83
C SER A 38 13.77 -41.92 32.51
N LEU A 39 14.44 -40.82 32.15
CA LEU A 39 15.88 -40.76 31.92
C LEU A 39 16.65 -40.73 33.25
N GLU A 40 16.24 -39.88 34.20
CA GLU A 40 16.85 -39.80 35.54
C GLU A 40 16.78 -41.15 36.27
N LEU A 41 15.64 -41.84 36.24
CA LEU A 41 15.49 -43.19 36.79
C LEU A 41 16.39 -44.22 36.08
N ALA A 42 16.60 -44.10 34.76
CA ALA A 42 17.53 -44.97 34.04
C ALA A 42 18.99 -44.69 34.40
N GLN A 43 19.36 -43.43 34.66
CA GLN A 43 20.69 -43.05 35.12
C GLN A 43 20.95 -43.53 36.54
N LEU A 44 20.01 -43.30 37.47
CA LEU A 44 20.08 -43.79 38.85
C LEU A 44 20.21 -45.31 38.92
N ASN A 45 19.50 -46.06 38.07
CA ASN A 45 19.64 -47.52 37.98
C ASN A 45 21.03 -47.95 37.45
N PHE A 46 21.64 -47.18 36.56
CA PHE A 46 23.02 -47.44 36.10
C PHE A 46 24.05 -47.10 37.18
N GLU A 47 23.86 -45.99 37.90
CA GLU A 47 24.74 -45.54 38.99
C GLU A 47 24.67 -46.51 40.19
N ALA A 48 23.47 -46.92 40.61
CA ALA A 48 23.26 -47.90 41.69
C ALA A 48 23.83 -49.30 41.37
N TYR A 49 23.96 -49.65 40.08
CA TYR A 49 24.63 -50.89 39.67
C TYR A 49 26.16 -50.77 39.74
N VAL A 50 26.72 -49.56 39.56
CA VAL A 50 28.16 -49.30 39.39
C VAL A 50 28.84 -48.76 40.66
N ALA A 51 28.08 -48.31 41.66
CA ALA A 51 28.57 -47.77 42.93
C ALA A 51 29.36 -48.80 43.78
N GLU A 52 30.18 -48.29 44.71
CA GLU A 52 31.08 -49.08 45.58
C GLU A 52 30.35 -49.95 46.63
N GLU A 53 29.07 -49.67 46.91
CA GLU A 53 28.15 -50.58 47.63
C GLU A 53 26.96 -50.99 46.74
N GLY A 54 27.16 -51.00 45.42
CA GLY A 54 26.12 -51.21 44.42
C GLY A 54 25.65 -52.66 44.25
N GLU A 55 24.62 -52.86 43.43
CA GLU A 55 24.03 -54.19 43.18
C GLU A 55 25.07 -55.23 42.71
N TRP A 56 26.05 -54.79 41.90
CA TRP A 56 27.14 -55.63 41.42
C TRP A 56 28.06 -56.13 42.55
N GLU A 57 28.51 -55.23 43.44
CA GLU A 57 29.34 -55.57 44.60
C GLU A 57 28.59 -56.55 45.52
N GLY A 58 27.30 -56.28 45.78
CA GLY A 58 26.44 -57.18 46.55
C GLY A 58 26.20 -58.54 45.87
N GLU A 59 26.12 -58.61 44.54
CA GLU A 59 26.09 -59.88 43.79
C GLU A 59 27.42 -60.64 43.80
N LEU A 60 28.53 -59.91 43.91
CA LEU A 60 29.88 -60.44 43.99
C LEU A 60 30.13 -61.07 45.36
N ALA A 61 29.81 -60.33 46.42
CA ALA A 61 29.92 -60.77 47.81
C ALA A 61 29.14 -62.08 48.01
N ARG A 62 27.86 -62.12 47.61
CA ARG A 62 27.03 -63.36 47.66
C ARG A 62 27.64 -64.55 46.90
N ALA A 63 28.37 -64.30 45.82
CA ALA A 63 29.05 -65.36 45.06
C ALA A 63 30.37 -65.81 45.70
N GLU A 64 31.01 -64.96 46.52
CA GLU A 64 32.25 -65.29 47.24
C GLU A 64 31.96 -65.89 48.62
N GLU A 65 30.91 -65.44 49.31
CA GLU A 65 30.29 -66.10 50.47
C GLU A 65 29.92 -67.56 50.16
N ALA A 66 29.31 -67.83 48.99
CA ALA A 66 28.96 -69.17 48.55
C ALA A 66 30.20 -70.09 48.38
N ILE A 67 31.34 -69.53 47.99
CA ILE A 67 32.62 -70.28 47.92
C ILE A 67 33.12 -70.57 49.33
N VAL A 68 33.11 -69.58 50.24
CA VAL A 68 33.54 -69.76 51.64
C VAL A 68 32.69 -70.81 52.36
N LEU A 69 31.36 -70.79 52.19
CA LEU A 69 30.46 -71.80 52.74
C LEU A 69 30.73 -73.20 52.16
N ALA A 70 31.04 -73.30 50.86
CA ALA A 70 31.42 -74.56 50.25
C ALA A 70 32.76 -75.09 50.79
N GLU A 71 33.77 -74.23 50.94
CA GLU A 71 35.09 -74.58 51.50
C GLU A 71 35.01 -74.99 52.97
N GLU A 72 34.19 -74.33 53.79
CA GLU A 72 33.96 -74.75 55.17
C GLU A 72 33.26 -76.12 55.23
N SER A 73 32.35 -76.40 54.30
CA SER A 73 31.70 -77.71 54.19
C SER A 73 32.62 -78.82 53.67
N ILE A 74 33.72 -78.47 52.96
CA ILE A 74 34.80 -79.41 52.63
C ILE A 74 35.59 -79.75 53.88
N LYS A 75 36.05 -78.75 54.66
CA LYS A 75 36.82 -78.99 55.90
C LYS A 75 36.09 -79.94 56.85
N GLN A 76 34.80 -79.70 57.08
CA GLN A 76 33.97 -80.57 57.93
C GLN A 76 33.88 -82.02 57.40
N ALA A 77 33.82 -82.20 56.08
CA ALA A 77 33.82 -83.52 55.46
C ALA A 77 35.21 -84.19 55.52
N GLU A 78 36.29 -83.41 55.39
CA GLU A 78 37.67 -83.89 55.50
C GLU A 78 38.03 -84.28 56.93
N GLU A 79 37.64 -83.49 57.94
CA GLU A 79 37.78 -83.84 59.36
C GLU A 79 37.01 -85.13 59.70
N THR A 80 35.79 -85.26 59.18
CA THR A 80 34.99 -86.50 59.30
C THR A 80 35.74 -87.68 58.67
N LEU A 81 36.21 -87.53 57.42
CA LEU A 81 36.95 -88.58 56.71
C LEU A 81 38.24 -88.99 57.45
N GLN A 82 39.02 -88.04 57.96
CA GLN A 82 40.22 -88.32 58.75
C GLN A 82 39.93 -89.09 60.05
N TRP A 83 38.72 -88.96 60.61
CA TRP A 83 38.27 -89.75 61.74
C TRP A 83 37.83 -91.16 61.30
N THR A 84 37.04 -91.26 60.23
CA THR A 84 36.62 -92.53 59.62
C THR A 84 37.83 -93.38 59.17
N GLU A 85 38.89 -92.77 58.63
CA GLU A 85 40.13 -93.47 58.26
C GLU A 85 40.87 -94.06 59.47
N LYS A 86 41.05 -93.30 60.56
CA LYS A 86 41.69 -93.80 61.79
C LYS A 86 40.91 -94.94 62.43
N LEU A 87 39.57 -94.91 62.38
CA LEU A 87 38.72 -96.00 62.85
C LEU A 87 38.75 -97.23 61.93
N PHE A 88 38.92 -97.04 60.61
CA PHE A 88 39.09 -98.12 59.64
C PHE A 88 40.44 -98.84 59.81
N GLU A 89 41.54 -98.10 60.03
CA GLU A 89 42.85 -98.69 60.38
C GLU A 89 42.82 -99.52 61.66
N GLN A 90 41.98 -99.12 62.62
CA GLN A 90 41.74 -99.86 63.88
C GLN A 90 40.71 -100.98 63.75
N GLY A 91 40.11 -101.18 62.57
CA GLY A 91 39.15 -102.27 62.28
C GLY A 91 37.73 -102.07 62.80
N PHE A 92 37.36 -100.87 63.26
CA PHE A 92 36.03 -100.58 63.83
C PHE A 92 34.96 -100.18 62.81
N VAL A 93 35.35 -99.90 61.56
CA VAL A 93 34.50 -99.30 60.50
C VAL A 93 34.53 -100.16 59.24
N GLN A 94 33.42 -100.21 58.50
CA GLN A 94 33.36 -100.98 57.24
C GLN A 94 33.88 -100.17 56.05
N LYS A 95 34.46 -100.85 55.06
CA LYS A 95 34.96 -100.20 53.83
C LYS A 95 33.88 -99.36 53.11
N THR A 96 32.63 -99.82 53.14
CA THR A 96 31.47 -99.11 52.59
C THR A 96 31.24 -97.72 53.20
N GLU A 97 31.56 -97.53 54.48
CA GLU A 97 31.43 -96.26 55.17
C GLU A 97 32.61 -95.32 54.84
N LEU A 98 33.81 -95.87 54.77
CA LEU A 98 35.01 -95.16 54.28
C LEU A 98 34.83 -94.66 52.84
N ASP A 99 34.36 -95.52 51.94
CA ASP A 99 34.12 -95.16 50.53
C ASP A 99 32.98 -94.13 50.42
N ARG A 100 31.95 -94.19 51.28
CA ARG A 100 30.88 -93.16 51.36
C ARG A 100 31.42 -91.80 51.76
N ASP A 101 32.27 -91.74 52.79
CA ASP A 101 32.79 -90.46 53.30
C ASP A 101 33.79 -89.83 52.32
N LYS A 102 34.55 -90.66 51.57
CA LYS A 102 35.37 -90.22 50.41
C LYS A 102 34.52 -89.64 49.28
N LEU A 103 33.38 -90.27 48.97
CA LEU A 103 32.42 -89.74 48.01
C LEU A 103 31.78 -88.43 48.50
N ASN A 104 31.53 -88.27 49.81
CA ASN A 104 31.04 -87.01 50.39
C ASN A 104 32.04 -85.87 50.20
N VAL A 105 33.32 -86.06 50.57
CA VAL A 105 34.38 -85.05 50.32
C VAL A 105 34.46 -84.69 48.83
N THR A 106 34.37 -85.69 47.95
CA THR A 106 34.36 -85.49 46.48
C THR A 106 33.13 -84.70 46.02
N GLN A 107 31.96 -84.94 46.61
CA GLN A 107 30.74 -84.19 46.32
C GLN A 107 30.85 -82.73 46.80
N LYS A 108 31.49 -82.49 47.94
CA LYS A 108 31.75 -81.14 48.46
C LYS A 108 32.74 -80.37 47.58
N SER A 109 33.86 -80.98 47.16
CA SER A 109 34.82 -80.33 46.27
C SER A 109 34.20 -79.97 44.91
N ILE A 110 33.39 -80.85 44.32
CA ILE A 110 32.59 -80.55 43.12
C ILE A 110 31.68 -79.33 43.33
N SER A 111 31.04 -79.19 44.49
CA SER A 111 30.15 -78.05 44.79
C SER A 111 30.90 -76.72 44.95
N ARG A 112 32.10 -76.73 45.54
CA ARG A 112 33.00 -75.57 45.59
C ARG A 112 33.46 -75.18 44.19
N ASP A 113 33.85 -76.17 43.39
CA ASP A 113 34.28 -75.96 42.01
C ASP A 113 33.13 -75.50 41.09
N GLN A 114 31.86 -75.76 41.44
CA GLN A 114 30.69 -75.11 40.84
C GLN A 114 30.64 -73.62 41.24
N ALA A 115 30.61 -73.29 42.54
CA ALA A 115 30.55 -71.91 43.02
C ALA A 115 31.69 -71.02 42.48
N VAL A 116 32.92 -71.54 42.39
CA VAL A 116 34.06 -70.84 41.78
C VAL A 116 33.87 -70.59 40.28
N ARG A 117 33.30 -71.54 39.54
CA ARG A 117 32.95 -71.35 38.12
C ARG A 117 31.86 -70.31 37.95
N ASP A 118 30.82 -70.33 38.78
CA ASP A 118 29.70 -69.39 38.70
C ASP A 118 30.16 -67.96 39.02
N ARG A 119 30.99 -67.78 40.06
CA ARG A 119 31.63 -66.50 40.39
C ARG A 119 32.52 -65.99 39.24
N ASN A 120 33.28 -66.88 38.60
CA ASN A 120 34.13 -66.51 37.45
C ASN A 120 33.30 -66.17 36.20
N LEU A 121 32.21 -66.89 35.95
CA LEU A 121 31.26 -66.61 34.86
C LEU A 121 30.61 -65.23 35.04
N LYS A 122 30.17 -64.92 36.28
CA LYS A 122 29.69 -63.57 36.65
C LYS A 122 30.75 -62.51 36.37
N LYS A 123 31.97 -62.63 36.92
CA LYS A 123 33.06 -61.65 36.72
C LYS A 123 33.47 -61.47 35.25
N ALA A 124 33.38 -62.52 34.43
CA ALA A 124 33.79 -62.46 33.02
C ALA A 124 32.70 -61.90 32.06
N TYR A 125 31.42 -62.14 32.35
CA TYR A 125 30.32 -61.82 31.42
C TYR A 125 29.16 -61.05 32.02
N GLY A 126 28.81 -61.28 33.30
CA GLY A 126 27.63 -60.69 33.94
C GLY A 126 27.68 -59.16 34.00
N ASP A 127 28.71 -58.62 34.64
CA ASP A 127 28.96 -57.18 34.75
C ASP A 127 28.98 -56.48 33.38
N ARG A 128 29.76 -57.02 32.43
CA ARG A 128 29.91 -56.45 31.08
C ARG A 128 28.61 -56.51 30.27
N ALA A 129 27.74 -57.50 30.51
CA ALA A 129 26.42 -57.56 29.90
C ALA A 129 25.46 -56.54 30.55
N LYS A 130 25.39 -56.51 31.88
CA LYS A 130 24.44 -55.65 32.60
C LYS A 130 24.77 -54.16 32.48
N ARG A 131 26.05 -53.76 32.59
CA ARG A 131 26.47 -52.37 32.29
C ARG A 131 26.08 -51.94 30.87
N LYS A 132 26.24 -52.84 29.89
CA LYS A 132 25.82 -52.56 28.50
C LYS A 132 24.31 -52.39 28.39
N GLU A 133 23.53 -53.30 28.96
CA GLU A 133 22.06 -53.24 28.98
C GLU A 133 21.57 -51.92 29.59
N LEU A 134 22.05 -51.56 30.78
CA LEU A 134 21.68 -50.33 31.48
C LEU A 134 22.15 -49.07 30.73
N SER A 135 23.38 -49.05 30.20
CA SER A 135 23.85 -47.92 29.38
C SER A 135 23.03 -47.74 28.09
N ALA A 136 22.61 -48.84 27.44
CA ALA A 136 21.76 -48.80 26.26
C ALA A 136 20.33 -48.34 26.59
N ALA A 137 19.83 -48.64 27.80
CA ALA A 137 18.58 -48.09 28.30
C ALA A 137 18.67 -46.57 28.52
N VAL A 138 19.74 -46.08 29.16
CA VAL A 138 20.01 -44.62 29.31
C VAL A 138 20.08 -43.92 27.95
N GLU A 139 20.86 -44.46 27.00
CA GLU A 139 20.94 -43.91 25.64
C GLU A 139 19.64 -44.08 24.82
N SER A 140 18.69 -44.92 25.26
CA SER A 140 17.33 -44.88 24.73
C SER A 140 16.53 -43.74 25.32
N ARG A 141 16.47 -43.62 26.65
CA ARG A 141 15.69 -42.56 27.30
C ARG A 141 16.12 -41.16 26.89
N LYS A 142 17.41 -40.94 26.59
CA LYS A 142 17.92 -39.70 25.97
C LYS A 142 17.30 -39.41 24.60
N ARG A 143 17.25 -40.42 23.71
CA ARG A 143 16.62 -40.30 22.38
C ARG A 143 15.11 -40.15 22.48
N ASP A 144 14.48 -40.86 23.41
CA ASP A 144 13.04 -40.81 23.65
C ASP A 144 12.64 -39.39 24.11
N LEU A 145 13.40 -38.78 25.02
CA LEU A 145 13.28 -37.37 25.43
C LEU A 145 13.50 -36.39 24.26
N GLU A 146 14.48 -36.64 23.39
CA GLU A 146 14.72 -35.80 22.20
C GLU A 146 13.54 -35.87 21.20
N VAL A 147 12.93 -37.05 21.04
CA VAL A 147 11.72 -37.25 20.23
C VAL A 147 10.53 -36.53 20.84
N VAL A 148 10.29 -36.68 22.15
CA VAL A 148 9.21 -35.97 22.86
C VAL A 148 9.35 -34.45 22.71
N ARG A 149 10.55 -33.89 22.92
CA ARG A 149 10.81 -32.45 22.74
C ARG A 149 10.51 -31.97 21.31
N LYS A 150 10.90 -32.73 20.29
CA LYS A 150 10.62 -32.38 18.87
C LYS A 150 9.14 -32.48 18.54
N GLN A 151 8.43 -33.48 19.07
CA GLN A 151 6.98 -33.61 18.91
C GLN A 151 6.22 -32.50 19.64
N ALA A 152 6.60 -32.18 20.87
CA ALA A 152 6.05 -31.08 21.65
C ALA A 152 6.20 -29.73 20.93
N ALA A 153 7.40 -29.44 20.41
CA ALA A 153 7.67 -28.22 19.64
C ALA A 153 6.83 -28.15 18.35
N ALA A 154 6.68 -29.26 17.61
CA ALA A 154 5.84 -29.32 16.42
C ALA A 154 4.36 -29.03 16.75
N ARG A 155 3.78 -29.76 17.72
CA ARG A 155 2.40 -29.53 18.19
C ARG A 155 2.16 -28.09 18.62
N LEU A 156 3.12 -27.48 19.34
CA LEU A 156 2.99 -26.10 19.81
C LEU A 156 2.93 -25.09 18.64
N VAL A 157 3.70 -25.32 17.57
CA VAL A 157 3.64 -24.50 16.34
C VAL A 157 2.31 -24.67 15.61
N ASP A 158 1.74 -25.87 15.57
CA ASP A 158 0.42 -26.12 14.97
C ASP A 158 -0.68 -25.35 15.73
N PHE A 159 -0.76 -25.49 17.06
CA PHE A 159 -1.74 -24.76 17.88
C PHE A 159 -1.50 -23.24 17.95
N GLU A 160 -0.25 -22.77 17.89
CA GLU A 160 0.02 -21.33 17.75
C GLU A 160 -0.45 -20.80 16.39
N SER A 161 -0.26 -21.57 15.32
CA SER A 161 -0.76 -21.21 13.99
C SER A 161 -2.28 -21.13 13.95
N GLU A 162 -2.98 -22.06 14.62
CA GLU A 162 -4.44 -22.03 14.76
C GLU A 162 -4.93 -20.85 15.61
N ARG A 163 -4.32 -20.60 16.78
CA ARG A 163 -4.59 -19.41 17.62
C ARG A 163 -4.45 -18.12 16.81
N ALA A 164 -3.35 -17.99 16.07
CA ALA A 164 -3.07 -16.81 15.24
C ALA A 164 -3.94 -16.74 13.97
N ALA A 165 -4.53 -17.84 13.51
CA ALA A 165 -5.53 -17.83 12.43
C ALA A 165 -6.88 -17.31 12.95
N ALA A 166 -7.33 -17.80 14.10
CA ALA A 166 -8.55 -17.34 14.77
C ALA A 166 -8.47 -15.86 15.17
N GLU A 167 -7.32 -15.39 15.65
CA GLU A 167 -7.06 -13.99 15.99
C GLU A 167 -7.23 -13.04 14.79
N ARG A 168 -6.65 -13.41 13.63
CA ARG A 168 -6.79 -12.63 12.38
C ARG A 168 -8.21 -12.64 11.84
N GLU A 169 -8.95 -13.75 11.98
CA GLU A 169 -10.36 -13.82 11.60
C GLU A 169 -11.22 -12.92 12.50
N LEU A 170 -10.97 -12.92 13.82
CA LEU A 170 -11.61 -12.02 14.77
C LEU A 170 -11.35 -10.54 14.44
N GLU A 171 -10.10 -10.17 14.17
CA GLU A 171 -9.74 -8.82 13.75
C GLU A 171 -10.45 -8.43 12.45
N ARG A 172 -10.44 -9.30 11.43
CA ARG A 172 -11.12 -9.09 10.14
C ARG A 172 -12.63 -8.89 10.31
N GLN A 173 -13.29 -9.65 11.19
CA GLN A 173 -14.71 -9.50 11.47
C GLN A 173 -15.02 -8.23 12.27
N LYS A 174 -14.14 -7.82 13.19
CA LYS A 174 -14.24 -6.55 13.95
C LYS A 174 -14.03 -5.34 13.05
N GLU A 175 -13.04 -5.36 12.15
CA GLU A 175 -12.79 -4.31 11.17
C GLU A 175 -13.97 -4.16 10.20
N LYS A 176 -14.52 -5.28 9.70
CA LYS A 176 -15.75 -5.30 8.89
C LYS A 176 -16.97 -4.79 9.67
N HIS A 177 -17.08 -5.10 10.97
CA HIS A 177 -18.17 -4.57 11.82
C HIS A 177 -18.06 -3.05 11.96
N SER A 178 -16.87 -2.54 12.28
CA SER A 178 -16.56 -1.11 12.36
C SER A 178 -16.94 -0.39 11.06
N LYS A 179 -16.46 -0.88 9.90
CA LYS A 179 -16.80 -0.33 8.58
C LYS A 179 -18.31 -0.26 8.30
N LEU A 180 -19.09 -1.24 8.78
CA LEU A 180 -20.55 -1.25 8.66
C LEU A 180 -21.25 -0.28 9.63
N VAL A 181 -20.75 -0.13 10.86
CA VAL A 181 -21.25 0.90 11.81
C VAL A 181 -20.99 2.31 11.26
N ASP A 182 -19.80 2.51 10.67
CA ASP A 182 -19.41 3.73 9.96
C ASP A 182 -20.29 4.04 8.76
N GLN A 183 -20.69 3.03 7.98
CA GLN A 183 -21.62 3.21 6.86
C GLN A 183 -23.03 3.57 7.35
N VAL A 184 -23.50 2.97 8.44
CA VAL A 184 -24.79 3.31 9.06
C VAL A 184 -24.78 4.74 9.62
N SER A 185 -23.69 5.19 10.27
CA SER A 185 -23.60 6.57 10.75
C SER A 185 -23.55 7.60 9.61
N LYS A 186 -22.86 7.29 8.51
CA LYS A 186 -22.84 8.09 7.27
C LYS A 186 -24.19 8.15 6.55
N GLY A 187 -25.14 7.25 6.87
CA GLY A 187 -26.52 7.32 6.40
C GLY A 187 -27.32 8.52 6.92
N VAL A 188 -26.85 9.19 7.99
CA VAL A 188 -27.46 10.42 8.52
C VAL A 188 -26.54 11.61 8.25
N LEU A 189 -26.68 12.20 7.05
CA LEU A 189 -25.95 13.41 6.68
C LEU A 189 -26.44 14.61 7.50
N ARG A 190 -25.51 15.26 8.21
CA ARG A 190 -25.76 16.48 9.00
C ARG A 190 -25.06 17.67 8.35
N ALA A 191 -25.68 18.85 8.42
CA ALA A 191 -25.02 20.09 8.01
C ALA A 191 -23.87 20.43 8.97
N PRO A 192 -22.65 20.76 8.48
CA PRO A 192 -21.51 21.11 9.33
C PRO A 192 -21.62 22.54 9.90
N GLU A 193 -22.26 23.45 9.17
CA GLU A 193 -22.54 24.83 9.59
C GLU A 193 -24.01 25.17 9.29
N ALA A 194 -24.57 26.15 9.99
CA ALA A 194 -25.88 26.71 9.66
C ALA A 194 -25.77 27.67 8.46
N GLY A 195 -26.66 27.51 7.47
CA GLY A 195 -26.63 28.33 6.26
C GLY A 195 -27.76 27.99 5.29
N LEU A 196 -27.77 28.62 4.12
CA LEU A 196 -28.74 28.34 3.06
C LEU A 196 -28.48 26.96 2.45
N VAL A 197 -29.50 26.11 2.37
CA VAL A 197 -29.40 24.79 1.72
C VAL A 197 -29.75 24.93 0.24
N VAL A 198 -28.78 24.65 -0.64
CA VAL A 198 -28.97 24.64 -2.10
C VAL A 198 -28.79 23.22 -2.62
N TYR A 199 -29.84 22.61 -3.17
CA TYR A 199 -29.73 21.30 -3.81
C TYR A 199 -28.79 21.36 -5.01
N ALA A 200 -27.79 20.47 -5.02
CA ALA A 200 -26.82 20.41 -6.08
C ALA A 200 -27.42 19.70 -7.31
N ARG A 201 -27.66 20.46 -8.38
CA ARG A 201 -27.93 19.87 -9.70
C ARG A 201 -26.65 19.24 -10.21
N THR A 202 -26.60 17.91 -10.25
CA THR A 202 -25.53 17.19 -10.95
C THR A 202 -25.56 17.59 -12.43
N LYS A 203 -24.39 17.81 -13.05
CA LYS A 203 -24.32 18.01 -14.51
C LYS A 203 -23.93 16.68 -15.17
N SER A 204 -24.94 15.90 -15.57
CA SER A 204 -24.73 14.73 -16.43
C SER A 204 -24.16 15.18 -17.79
N ARG A 205 -23.20 14.41 -18.32
CA ARG A 205 -22.58 14.68 -19.64
C ARG A 205 -23.58 14.55 -20.80
N TYR A 206 -24.71 13.88 -20.59
CA TYR A 206 -25.81 13.72 -21.56
C TYR A 206 -27.03 14.60 -21.26
N GLY A 207 -26.87 15.64 -20.44
CA GLY A 207 -27.94 16.56 -20.06
C GLY A 207 -28.81 16.06 -18.91
N GLY A 208 -29.59 16.97 -18.31
CA GLY A 208 -30.63 16.63 -17.33
C GLY A 208 -30.16 15.81 -16.13
N GLY A 209 -29.11 16.24 -15.41
CA GLY A 209 -28.76 15.58 -14.16
C GLY A 209 -29.79 15.88 -13.06
N GLU A 210 -30.16 14.84 -12.32
CA GLU A 210 -31.31 14.86 -11.42
C GLU A 210 -31.08 15.73 -10.18
N VAL A 211 -32.17 16.32 -9.69
CA VAL A 211 -32.22 16.89 -8.33
C VAL A 211 -32.44 15.71 -7.37
N PRO A 212 -31.73 15.63 -6.22
CA PRO A 212 -32.00 14.63 -5.21
C PRO A 212 -33.47 14.63 -4.79
N GLN A 213 -34.09 13.46 -4.84
CA GLN A 213 -35.52 13.24 -4.56
C GLN A 213 -35.68 12.09 -3.56
N GLU A 214 -36.82 12.06 -2.87
CA GLU A 214 -37.15 10.99 -1.93
C GLU A 214 -37.22 9.64 -2.67
N GLY A 215 -36.51 8.64 -2.15
CA GLY A 215 -36.38 7.33 -2.81
C GLY A 215 -35.35 7.27 -3.97
N GLY A 216 -34.70 8.38 -4.32
CA GLY A 216 -33.62 8.40 -5.31
C GLY A 216 -32.34 7.72 -4.81
N GLU A 217 -31.59 7.07 -5.71
CA GLU A 217 -30.33 6.41 -5.39
C GLU A 217 -29.17 7.43 -5.28
N VAL A 218 -28.32 7.25 -4.27
CA VAL A 218 -27.22 8.18 -3.94
C VAL A 218 -25.91 7.40 -3.80
N HIS A 219 -24.88 7.85 -4.50
CA HIS A 219 -23.58 7.22 -4.60
C HIS A 219 -22.52 7.93 -3.73
N GLU A 220 -21.45 7.22 -3.35
CA GLU A 220 -20.34 7.86 -2.62
C GLU A 220 -19.76 9.02 -3.45
N ARG A 221 -19.43 10.14 -2.78
CA ARG A 221 -18.88 11.37 -3.39
C ARG A 221 -19.81 12.13 -4.33
N GLN A 222 -21.07 11.69 -4.51
CA GLN A 222 -22.09 12.46 -5.21
C GLN A 222 -22.36 13.77 -4.44
N THR A 223 -22.33 14.92 -5.13
CA THR A 223 -22.72 16.19 -4.51
C THR A 223 -24.24 16.28 -4.45
N ILE A 224 -24.81 16.22 -3.24
CA ILE A 224 -26.26 16.25 -2.99
C ILE A 224 -26.73 17.68 -2.69
N ILE A 225 -26.00 18.36 -1.81
CA ILE A 225 -26.31 19.69 -1.28
C ILE A 225 -25.03 20.54 -1.34
N ARG A 226 -25.20 21.85 -1.55
CA ARG A 226 -24.21 22.89 -1.29
C ARG A 226 -24.76 23.83 -0.22
N ILE A 227 -23.92 24.19 0.74
CA ILE A 227 -24.22 25.21 1.74
C ILE A 227 -23.27 26.38 1.47
N PRO A 228 -23.66 27.38 0.67
CA PRO A 228 -22.90 28.62 0.61
C PRO A 228 -22.83 29.27 1.99
N ARG A 229 -21.61 29.60 2.42
CA ARG A 229 -21.36 30.36 3.65
C ARG A 229 -21.95 31.76 3.49
N ALA A 230 -22.66 32.24 4.51
CA ALA A 230 -23.06 33.63 4.60
C ALA A 230 -21.91 34.44 5.20
N GLY A 231 -21.34 35.34 4.40
CA GLY A 231 -20.24 36.23 4.77
C GLY A 231 -19.03 36.11 3.84
N GLY A 232 -18.44 37.23 3.47
CA GLY A 232 -17.37 37.32 2.46
C GLY A 232 -17.83 37.01 1.03
N MET A 233 -18.59 37.92 0.41
CA MET A 233 -18.92 37.82 -1.03
C MET A 233 -17.67 38.03 -1.89
N THR A 234 -17.49 37.17 -2.90
CA THR A 234 -16.50 37.35 -3.97
C THR A 234 -17.18 37.46 -5.33
N ALA A 235 -16.71 38.38 -6.17
CA ALA A 235 -17.10 38.49 -7.56
C ALA A 235 -16.11 37.70 -8.43
N ASP A 236 -16.62 36.68 -9.11
CA ASP A 236 -15.91 35.91 -10.14
C ASP A 236 -15.97 36.64 -11.48
N VAL A 237 -14.85 37.18 -11.97
CA VAL A 237 -14.80 37.92 -13.23
C VAL A 237 -13.76 37.34 -14.19
N SER A 238 -14.14 37.17 -15.46
CA SER A 238 -13.26 36.72 -16.53
C SER A 238 -12.56 37.91 -17.22
N LEU A 239 -11.26 38.10 -16.95
CA LEU A 239 -10.45 39.12 -17.63
C LEU A 239 -9.87 38.60 -18.94
N HIS A 240 -9.76 39.47 -19.95
CA HIS A 240 -9.09 39.12 -21.22
C HIS A 240 -7.57 39.20 -21.07
N GLU A 241 -6.83 38.31 -21.74
CA GLU A 241 -5.36 38.26 -21.75
C GLU A 241 -4.71 39.63 -21.96
N THR A 242 -5.19 40.41 -22.93
CA THR A 242 -4.72 41.79 -23.26
C THR A 242 -4.91 42.84 -22.14
N LYS A 243 -5.55 42.47 -21.02
CA LYS A 243 -5.72 43.32 -19.82
C LYS A 243 -4.98 42.76 -18.60
N LEU A 244 -4.49 41.52 -18.66
CA LEU A 244 -3.85 40.82 -17.56
C LEU A 244 -2.61 41.58 -17.06
N ASP A 245 -1.75 42.06 -17.98
CA ASP A 245 -0.53 42.83 -17.66
C ASP A 245 -0.79 44.12 -16.86
N LYS A 246 -2.01 44.67 -16.97
CA LYS A 246 -2.43 45.90 -16.30
C LYS A 246 -3.09 45.65 -14.94
N VAL A 247 -3.49 44.41 -14.61
CA VAL A 247 -4.18 44.08 -13.35
C VAL A 247 -3.25 43.36 -12.39
N ARG A 248 -3.22 43.81 -11.14
CA ARG A 248 -2.42 43.23 -10.05
C ARG A 248 -3.30 42.92 -8.85
N VAL A 249 -2.92 41.87 -8.11
CA VAL A 249 -3.53 41.58 -6.80
C VAL A 249 -3.32 42.77 -5.88
N GLY A 250 -4.35 43.14 -5.12
CA GLY A 250 -4.33 44.26 -4.19
C GLY A 250 -4.85 45.59 -4.73
N LEU A 251 -5.07 45.73 -6.06
CA LEU A 251 -5.68 46.93 -6.65
C LEU A 251 -7.14 47.11 -6.17
N ALA A 252 -7.54 48.37 -6.00
CA ALA A 252 -8.92 48.74 -5.73
C ALA A 252 -9.78 48.64 -6.99
N CYS A 253 -11.07 48.34 -6.82
CA CYS A 253 -12.03 48.26 -7.91
C CYS A 253 -13.44 48.67 -7.45
N LEU A 254 -14.18 49.26 -8.38
CA LEU A 254 -15.60 49.54 -8.24
C LEU A 254 -16.38 48.39 -8.88
N ILE A 255 -17.45 47.97 -8.22
CA ILE A 255 -18.26 46.81 -8.59
C ILE A 255 -19.69 47.30 -8.80
N HIS A 256 -20.23 47.03 -9.98
CA HIS A 256 -21.59 47.36 -10.39
C HIS A 256 -22.39 46.06 -10.55
N VAL A 257 -23.53 45.95 -9.87
CA VAL A 257 -24.39 44.74 -9.91
C VAL A 257 -25.61 45.03 -10.76
N ASP A 258 -25.85 44.23 -11.81
CA ASP A 258 -26.92 44.49 -12.78
C ASP A 258 -28.33 44.50 -12.15
N ALA A 259 -28.47 43.81 -11.01
CA ALA A 259 -29.70 43.75 -10.22
C ALA A 259 -29.93 44.94 -9.28
N LEU A 260 -28.92 45.80 -9.04
CA LEU A 260 -28.97 46.97 -8.16
C LEU A 260 -28.50 48.24 -8.92
N PRO A 261 -29.28 48.71 -9.92
CA PRO A 261 -28.87 49.82 -10.78
C PRO A 261 -28.80 51.15 -10.03
N GLY A 262 -27.59 51.67 -9.89
CA GLY A 262 -27.31 52.98 -9.26
C GLY A 262 -26.38 52.90 -8.04
N GLU A 263 -26.19 51.72 -7.46
CA GLU A 263 -25.23 51.53 -6.37
C GLU A 263 -23.86 51.09 -6.90
N THR A 264 -22.80 51.47 -6.19
CA THR A 264 -21.41 51.18 -6.55
C THR A 264 -20.66 50.67 -5.33
N PHE A 265 -20.17 49.43 -5.39
CA PHE A 265 -19.55 48.77 -4.24
C PHE A 265 -18.03 48.78 -4.37
N HIS A 266 -17.36 48.99 -3.25
CA HIS A 266 -15.89 49.01 -3.20
C HIS A 266 -15.38 47.61 -2.89
N GLY A 267 -14.30 47.24 -3.56
CA GLY A 267 -13.62 45.98 -3.33
C GLY A 267 -12.18 45.97 -3.84
N ARG A 268 -11.54 44.82 -3.72
CA ARG A 268 -10.12 44.62 -4.02
C ARG A 268 -9.91 43.34 -4.81
N VAL A 269 -9.01 43.39 -5.80
CA VAL A 269 -8.55 42.18 -6.52
C VAL A 269 -7.83 41.27 -5.53
N ALA A 270 -8.43 40.12 -5.20
CA ALA A 270 -7.95 39.19 -4.18
C ALA A 270 -7.04 38.11 -4.79
N ALA A 271 -7.41 37.57 -5.95
CA ALA A 271 -6.60 36.63 -6.71
C ALA A 271 -6.82 36.79 -8.22
N VAL A 272 -5.77 36.53 -8.99
CA VAL A 272 -5.83 36.41 -10.46
C VAL A 272 -5.33 35.01 -10.80
N ALA A 273 -6.12 34.21 -11.51
CA ALA A 273 -5.72 32.85 -11.88
C ALA A 273 -4.52 32.90 -12.83
N ALA A 274 -3.47 32.13 -12.54
CA ALA A 274 -2.27 32.03 -13.39
C ALA A 274 -2.49 31.20 -14.68
N VAL A 275 -3.65 30.56 -14.82
CA VAL A 275 -4.02 29.70 -15.95
C VAL A 275 -5.29 30.28 -16.58
N ALA A 276 -5.29 30.42 -17.91
CA ALA A 276 -6.49 30.79 -18.64
C ALA A 276 -7.54 29.67 -18.56
N ASP A 277 -8.77 30.01 -18.21
CA ASP A 277 -9.91 29.12 -18.40
C ASP A 277 -10.20 29.08 -19.91
N SER A 278 -10.00 27.92 -20.52
CA SER A 278 -10.30 27.68 -21.93
C SER A 278 -11.82 27.52 -22.12
N GLY A 279 -12.52 28.63 -21.98
CA GLY A 279 -13.98 28.71 -21.90
C GLY A 279 -14.69 28.09 -23.10
N SER A 280 -15.16 26.85 -22.94
CA SER A 280 -15.88 26.03 -23.92
C SER A 280 -15.18 25.89 -25.28
N TRP A 281 -14.66 24.69 -25.53
CA TRP A 281 -14.04 24.21 -26.80
C TRP A 281 -14.80 24.53 -28.10
N MET A 282 -16.06 24.96 -28.02
CA MET A 282 -17.00 25.15 -29.11
C MET A 282 -17.38 26.63 -29.35
N SER A 283 -16.76 27.60 -28.64
CA SER A 283 -17.29 28.98 -28.58
C SER A 283 -16.31 30.13 -28.87
N ASN A 284 -14.98 29.91 -28.86
CA ASN A 284 -13.99 30.65 -29.69
C ASN A 284 -12.55 30.19 -29.35
N PRO A 285 -11.71 29.77 -30.31
CA PRO A 285 -10.37 29.25 -30.04
C PRO A 285 -9.31 30.34 -29.69
N ASN A 286 -9.65 31.63 -29.78
CA ASN A 286 -8.70 32.74 -29.66
C ASN A 286 -9.04 33.74 -28.53
N GLN A 287 -9.85 33.34 -27.54
CA GLN A 287 -10.24 34.20 -26.42
C GLN A 287 -9.78 33.57 -25.09
N ARG A 288 -8.55 33.85 -24.67
CA ARG A 288 -8.05 33.43 -23.35
C ARG A 288 -8.66 34.32 -22.26
N LEU A 289 -9.43 33.70 -21.38
CA LEU A 289 -10.08 34.34 -20.24
C LEU A 289 -9.41 33.90 -18.95
N TYR A 290 -8.97 34.85 -18.14
CA TYR A 290 -8.32 34.62 -16.86
C TYR A 290 -9.29 34.94 -15.73
N ARG A 291 -9.72 33.90 -15.00
CA ARG A 291 -10.64 34.05 -13.87
C ARG A 291 -9.95 34.85 -12.76
N THR A 292 -10.62 35.90 -12.30
CA THR A 292 -10.14 36.85 -11.32
C THR A 292 -11.16 36.95 -10.21
N GLU A 293 -10.71 36.75 -8.98
CA GLU A 293 -11.54 36.83 -7.78
C GLU A 293 -11.37 38.21 -7.15
N VAL A 294 -12.47 38.95 -7.04
CA VAL A 294 -12.54 40.24 -6.36
C VAL A 294 -13.29 40.07 -5.04
N ALA A 295 -12.67 40.47 -3.94
CA ALA A 295 -13.34 40.52 -2.64
C ALA A 295 -14.04 41.88 -2.46
N LEU A 296 -15.27 41.87 -1.93
CA LEU A 296 -15.99 43.08 -1.57
C LEU A 296 -15.53 43.56 -0.18
N ASP A 297 -15.30 44.87 -0.01
CA ASP A 297 -14.88 45.44 1.29
C ASP A 297 -16.07 45.59 2.28
N ALA A 298 -17.31 45.41 1.81
CA ALA A 298 -18.54 45.52 2.60
C ALA A 298 -19.51 44.37 2.32
N GLU A 299 -20.18 43.88 3.37
CA GLU A 299 -21.25 42.88 3.25
C GLU A 299 -22.59 43.55 2.97
N VAL A 300 -23.23 43.20 1.85
CA VAL A 300 -24.48 43.81 1.38
C VAL A 300 -25.58 42.76 1.40
N PRO A 301 -26.53 42.80 2.36
CA PRO A 301 -27.53 41.73 2.56
C PRO A 301 -28.47 41.46 1.38
N GLU A 302 -28.60 42.40 0.46
CA GLU A 302 -29.48 42.27 -0.72
C GLU A 302 -28.81 41.51 -1.88
N MET A 303 -27.49 41.42 -1.90
CA MET A 303 -26.75 40.64 -2.90
C MET A 303 -27.00 39.14 -2.73
N ARG A 304 -27.23 38.46 -3.85
CA ARG A 304 -27.46 37.00 -3.87
C ARG A 304 -26.37 36.32 -4.70
N PRO A 305 -25.82 35.16 -4.25
CA PRO A 305 -24.83 34.44 -5.04
C PRO A 305 -25.39 34.06 -6.42
N GLY A 306 -24.63 34.37 -7.48
CA GLY A 306 -25.04 34.15 -8.87
C GLY A 306 -25.76 35.33 -9.55
N MET A 307 -25.79 36.53 -8.94
CA MET A 307 -26.08 37.77 -9.67
C MET A 307 -24.97 38.11 -10.66
N SER A 308 -25.33 38.69 -11.81
CA SER A 308 -24.37 39.30 -12.74
C SER A 308 -23.81 40.61 -12.18
N CYS A 309 -22.51 40.85 -12.43
CA CYS A 309 -21.85 42.09 -12.09
C CYS A 309 -20.76 42.44 -13.13
N SER A 310 -20.40 43.71 -13.18
CA SER A 310 -19.26 44.25 -13.91
C SER A 310 -18.34 44.99 -12.94
N ILE A 311 -17.04 45.09 -13.28
CA ILE A 311 -16.03 45.73 -12.42
C ILE A 311 -15.22 46.76 -13.22
N GLU A 312 -14.91 47.88 -12.57
CA GLU A 312 -13.91 48.84 -13.02
C GLU A 312 -12.70 48.77 -12.07
N VAL A 313 -11.58 48.26 -12.57
CA VAL A 313 -10.34 48.14 -11.78
C VAL A 313 -9.52 49.42 -11.91
N LEU A 314 -9.19 50.04 -10.78
CA LEU A 314 -8.31 51.21 -10.73
C LEU A 314 -6.85 50.74 -10.86
N VAL A 315 -6.34 50.78 -12.08
CA VAL A 315 -4.98 50.32 -12.44
C VAL A 315 -3.89 51.24 -11.89
N GLU A 316 -4.06 52.54 -12.08
CA GLU A 316 -3.07 53.58 -11.77
C GLU A 316 -3.83 54.91 -11.68
N ASP A 317 -3.59 55.68 -10.61
CA ASP A 317 -4.11 57.03 -10.42
C ASP A 317 -2.97 58.03 -10.61
N LEU A 318 -3.21 59.06 -11.42
CA LEU A 318 -2.19 60.02 -11.85
C LEU A 318 -2.67 61.43 -11.53
N SER A 319 -2.21 61.94 -10.38
CA SER A 319 -2.48 63.29 -9.92
C SER A 319 -1.46 64.29 -10.51
N ASP A 320 -1.95 65.53 -10.74
CA ASP A 320 -1.16 66.67 -11.26
C ASP A 320 -0.43 66.40 -12.60
N VAL A 321 -1.11 65.76 -13.54
CA VAL A 321 -0.59 65.43 -14.88
C VAL A 321 -1.27 66.23 -16.00
N LEU A 322 -0.50 66.59 -17.03
CA LEU A 322 -1.03 67.18 -18.25
C LEU A 322 -1.65 66.09 -19.13
N TYR A 323 -2.95 66.21 -19.42
CA TYR A 323 -3.67 65.25 -20.25
C TYR A 323 -4.34 65.93 -21.45
N VAL A 324 -4.39 65.22 -22.58
CA VAL A 324 -5.11 65.64 -23.78
C VAL A 324 -6.19 64.61 -24.14
N PRO A 325 -7.29 65.00 -24.80
CA PRO A 325 -8.23 64.05 -25.39
C PRO A 325 -7.50 63.11 -26.35
N ARG A 326 -7.81 61.80 -26.32
CA ARG A 326 -7.13 60.82 -27.20
C ARG A 326 -7.39 61.05 -28.71
N GLN A 327 -8.28 61.99 -29.04
CA GLN A 327 -8.60 62.40 -30.41
C GLN A 327 -7.70 63.52 -30.96
N SER A 328 -7.02 64.31 -30.10
CA SER A 328 -6.05 65.33 -30.54
C SER A 328 -4.61 64.79 -30.67
N VAL A 329 -4.45 63.47 -30.56
CA VAL A 329 -3.17 62.76 -30.65
C VAL A 329 -3.08 62.12 -32.03
N PHE A 330 -2.04 62.44 -32.77
CA PHE A 330 -1.78 61.94 -34.11
C PHE A 330 -0.42 61.25 -34.17
N LEU A 331 -0.23 60.39 -35.17
CA LEU A 331 1.06 59.76 -35.48
C LEU A 331 1.54 60.30 -36.82
N ASP A 332 2.78 60.77 -36.89
CA ASP A 332 3.40 61.32 -38.10
C ASP A 332 4.83 60.81 -38.23
N ALA A 333 5.19 60.21 -39.37
CA ALA A 333 6.47 59.52 -39.56
C ALA A 333 6.87 58.52 -38.44
N GLY A 334 5.88 57.94 -37.74
CA GLY A 334 6.10 57.05 -36.59
C GLY A 334 6.30 57.75 -35.24
N GLU A 335 6.37 59.08 -35.22
CA GLU A 335 6.44 59.88 -33.99
C GLU A 335 5.05 60.38 -33.57
N THR A 336 4.83 60.51 -32.26
CA THR A 336 3.56 61.04 -31.72
C THR A 336 3.56 62.58 -31.75
N VAL A 337 2.52 63.18 -32.33
CA VAL A 337 2.42 64.63 -32.51
C VAL A 337 1.04 65.17 -32.09
N CYS A 338 1.02 66.40 -31.60
CA CYS A 338 -0.19 67.18 -31.33
C CYS A 338 -0.10 68.52 -32.08
N PHE A 339 -1.24 69.04 -32.51
CA PHE A 339 -1.32 70.38 -33.12
C PHE A 339 -1.78 71.40 -32.07
N VAL A 340 -0.94 72.41 -31.82
CA VAL A 340 -1.23 73.53 -30.91
C VAL A 340 -1.58 74.77 -31.71
N SER A 341 -2.58 75.52 -31.28
CA SER A 341 -2.97 76.79 -31.91
C SER A 341 -2.19 77.97 -31.29
N ASP A 342 -1.04 78.35 -31.87
CA ASP A 342 -0.42 79.65 -31.55
C ASP A 342 -1.01 80.74 -32.44
N LYS A 343 -1.72 81.70 -31.82
CA LYS A 343 -2.32 82.88 -32.48
C LYS A 343 -3.18 82.54 -33.72
N GLY A 344 -3.81 81.37 -33.73
CA GLY A 344 -4.66 80.89 -34.83
C GLY A 344 -3.93 80.14 -35.95
N THR A 345 -2.61 79.92 -35.84
CA THR A 345 -1.87 79.04 -36.75
C THR A 345 -1.68 77.67 -36.11
N PRO A 346 -2.02 76.55 -36.79
CA PRO A 346 -1.75 75.20 -36.28
C PRO A 346 -0.25 74.92 -36.34
N VAL A 347 0.40 74.85 -35.19
CA VAL A 347 1.81 74.45 -35.07
C VAL A 347 1.85 72.99 -34.65
N GLN A 348 2.45 72.15 -35.50
CA GLN A 348 2.77 70.77 -35.16
C GLN A 348 3.85 70.73 -34.08
N ARG A 349 3.61 69.98 -33.01
CA ARG A 349 4.57 69.80 -31.93
C ARG A 349 4.67 68.30 -31.59
N LYS A 350 5.91 67.79 -31.54
CA LYS A 350 6.19 66.43 -31.07
C LYS A 350 5.83 66.32 -29.59
N VAL A 351 5.21 65.21 -29.19
CA VAL A 351 4.83 64.95 -27.80
C VAL A 351 5.22 63.53 -27.41
N GLU A 352 5.66 63.35 -26.17
CA GLU A 352 5.86 62.02 -25.60
C GLU A 352 4.65 61.67 -24.74
N ILE A 353 4.01 60.53 -25.01
CA ILE A 353 2.81 60.09 -24.31
C ILE A 353 3.15 58.93 -23.38
N GLY A 354 2.66 59.02 -22.15
CA GLY A 354 2.78 58.00 -21.13
C GLY A 354 1.59 57.03 -21.16
N ARG A 355 0.74 57.08 -20.14
CA ARG A 355 -0.45 56.22 -20.03
C ARG A 355 -1.62 56.79 -20.85
N ASP A 356 -2.32 55.91 -21.54
CA ASP A 356 -3.60 56.20 -22.19
C ASP A 356 -4.79 55.56 -21.44
N ASN A 357 -5.96 56.16 -21.60
CA ASN A 357 -7.25 55.54 -21.35
C ASN A 357 -8.19 55.78 -22.54
N ASN A 358 -9.42 55.25 -22.49
CA ASN A 358 -10.37 55.34 -23.62
C ASN A 358 -10.82 56.77 -23.98
N LYS A 359 -10.53 57.79 -23.15
CA LYS A 359 -10.94 59.19 -23.34
C LYS A 359 -9.74 60.15 -23.46
N PHE A 360 -8.69 59.95 -22.67
CA PHE A 360 -7.56 60.86 -22.52
C PHE A 360 -6.20 60.13 -22.59
N ALA A 361 -5.16 60.85 -22.96
CA ALA A 361 -3.77 60.42 -22.92
C ALA A 361 -2.94 61.39 -22.06
N HIS A 362 -2.07 60.84 -21.20
CA HIS A 362 -1.11 61.60 -20.39
C HIS A 362 0.09 62.00 -21.26
N VAL A 363 0.39 63.30 -21.29
CA VAL A 363 1.54 63.86 -22.02
C VAL A 363 2.69 64.09 -21.04
N LEU A 364 3.81 63.41 -21.27
CA LEU A 364 5.03 63.47 -20.47
C LEU A 364 5.91 64.66 -20.86
N SER A 365 5.97 64.97 -22.15
CA SER A 365 6.75 66.09 -22.68
C SER A 365 6.12 66.65 -23.96
N GLY A 366 6.47 67.90 -24.29
CA GLY A 366 6.05 68.57 -25.50
C GLY A 366 4.86 69.51 -25.38
N LEU A 367 4.07 69.50 -24.31
CA LEU A 367 2.97 70.47 -24.08
C LEU A 367 3.10 71.16 -22.72
N GLU A 368 2.57 72.38 -22.63
CA GLU A 368 2.52 73.20 -21.41
C GLU A 368 1.07 73.42 -20.94
N VAL A 369 0.90 73.72 -19.66
CA VAL A 369 -0.42 73.93 -19.04
C VAL A 369 -1.04 75.23 -19.57
N GLY A 370 -1.98 75.09 -20.52
CA GLY A 370 -2.65 76.21 -21.18
C GLY A 370 -2.59 76.17 -22.72
N ASP A 371 -1.78 75.27 -23.31
CA ASP A 371 -1.74 75.05 -24.76
C ASP A 371 -3.12 74.61 -25.30
N VAL A 372 -3.63 75.30 -26.33
CA VAL A 372 -4.89 74.95 -26.98
C VAL A 372 -4.62 73.92 -28.09
N VAL A 373 -4.84 72.64 -27.79
CA VAL A 373 -4.72 71.53 -28.74
C VAL A 373 -5.94 71.39 -29.66
N LEU A 374 -5.71 71.00 -30.92
CA LEU A 374 -6.77 70.78 -31.92
C LEU A 374 -7.25 69.32 -31.90
N LEU A 375 -8.57 69.11 -31.80
CA LEU A 375 -9.24 67.80 -31.83
C LEU A 375 -9.29 67.14 -33.22
N SER A 376 -8.86 67.85 -34.25
CA SER A 376 -8.78 67.37 -35.64
C SER A 376 -7.56 68.01 -36.29
N PRO A 377 -6.86 67.30 -37.19
CA PRO A 377 -5.71 67.86 -37.86
C PRO A 377 -6.12 68.98 -38.82
N PRO A 378 -5.23 69.93 -39.13
CA PRO A 378 -5.50 70.94 -40.15
C PRO A 378 -5.68 70.27 -41.52
N SER A 379 -6.59 70.79 -42.34
CA SER A 379 -6.95 70.22 -43.66
C SER A 379 -5.86 70.34 -44.75
N SER A 380 -4.63 70.65 -44.35
CA SER A 380 -3.42 70.73 -45.18
C SER A 380 -2.30 69.81 -44.68
N TRP A 381 -2.61 68.92 -43.74
CA TRP A 381 -1.68 67.89 -43.25
C TRP A 381 -2.17 66.50 -43.69
N GLU A 382 -1.28 65.79 -44.38
CA GLU A 382 -1.37 64.35 -44.59
C GLU A 382 -0.22 63.73 -43.79
N PRO A 383 -0.46 62.68 -42.96
CA PRO A 383 0.61 62.04 -42.19
C PRO A 383 1.64 61.42 -43.14
N ALA A 384 2.91 61.73 -42.91
CA ALA A 384 4.01 61.03 -43.56
C ALA A 384 4.00 59.56 -43.10
N PRO A 385 4.17 58.59 -44.01
CA PRO A 385 4.36 57.20 -43.61
C PRO A 385 5.62 57.09 -42.73
N PRO A 386 5.63 56.18 -41.73
CA PRO A 386 6.83 55.94 -40.93
C PRO A 386 8.01 55.55 -41.84
N PRO A 387 9.24 55.97 -41.51
CA PRO A 387 10.41 55.58 -42.28
C PRO A 387 10.55 54.05 -42.26
N GLU A 388 10.81 53.48 -43.42
CA GLU A 388 10.89 52.03 -43.64
C GLU A 388 12.21 51.47 -43.08
N GLU A 389 12.33 51.40 -41.75
CA GLU A 389 13.37 50.58 -41.11
C GLU A 389 13.16 49.12 -41.51
N ALA A 390 14.18 48.54 -42.16
CA ALA A 390 14.03 47.34 -42.96
C ALA A 390 13.53 46.14 -42.16
N ALA A 391 12.29 45.73 -42.43
CA ALA A 391 11.81 44.42 -42.06
C ALA A 391 12.66 43.35 -42.81
N PRO A 392 13.19 42.33 -42.13
CA PRO A 392 13.92 41.26 -42.80
C PRO A 392 12.97 40.48 -43.73
N GLU A 393 13.42 40.16 -44.94
CA GLU A 393 12.63 39.44 -45.94
C GLU A 393 12.07 38.13 -45.35
N ALA A 394 10.74 38.03 -45.30
CA ALA A 394 10.06 36.78 -45.03
C ALA A 394 10.12 35.91 -46.30
N PRO A 395 10.71 34.70 -46.25
CA PRO A 395 10.92 33.89 -47.45
C PRO A 395 9.60 33.41 -48.05
N GLU A 396 9.53 33.43 -49.38
CA GLU A 396 8.37 32.93 -50.14
C GLU A 396 8.12 31.44 -49.89
N VAL A 397 6.84 31.03 -49.96
CA VAL A 397 6.42 29.63 -49.76
C VAL A 397 6.13 28.99 -51.13
N PRO A 398 6.97 28.07 -51.63
CA PRO A 398 6.69 27.37 -52.89
C PRO A 398 5.81 26.13 -52.66
N GLU A 399 4.72 26.00 -53.42
CA GLU A 399 4.00 24.72 -53.50
C GLU A 399 4.68 23.73 -54.46
N GLY A 400 4.97 22.53 -53.95
CA GLY A 400 4.98 21.29 -54.72
C GLY A 400 6.30 20.87 -55.41
N GLY A 401 6.73 19.62 -55.14
CA GLY A 401 7.37 18.82 -56.21
C GLY A 401 8.66 18.04 -55.91
N THR A 402 8.55 16.93 -55.16
CA THR A 402 9.31 15.66 -55.37
C THR A 402 10.85 15.58 -55.19
N THR A 403 11.30 14.36 -54.81
CA THR A 403 12.71 13.86 -54.73
C THR A 403 13.63 14.54 -53.69
N SER A 404 14.27 13.87 -52.72
CA SER A 404 15.08 12.62 -52.69
C SER A 404 16.56 12.85 -53.04
N GLY A 405 17.42 13.07 -52.03
CA GLY A 405 18.87 13.20 -52.22
C GLY A 405 19.66 13.23 -50.90
N ALA A 406 20.73 12.44 -50.83
CA ALA A 406 21.51 12.07 -49.65
C ALA A 406 22.51 13.12 -49.08
N GLU A 407 23.14 12.75 -47.96
CA GLU A 407 24.56 13.02 -47.59
C GLU A 407 25.03 14.41 -47.07
N THR A 408 25.46 14.41 -45.78
CA THR A 408 26.75 14.87 -45.19
C THR A 408 27.48 16.18 -45.65
N ALA A 409 28.22 16.91 -44.80
CA ALA A 409 28.68 16.68 -43.42
C ALA A 409 29.25 17.95 -42.70
N VAL A 410 29.26 17.89 -41.35
CA VAL A 410 30.29 18.38 -40.39
C VAL A 410 30.84 19.81 -40.48
N ALA A 411 30.65 20.58 -39.38
CA ALA A 411 31.71 21.33 -38.70
C ALA A 411 31.34 21.66 -37.23
N THR A 412 32.24 21.44 -36.26
CA THR A 412 32.10 21.87 -34.85
C THR A 412 33.43 22.43 -34.34
N PRO A 413 33.39 23.49 -33.52
CA PRO A 413 33.95 23.43 -32.15
C PRO A 413 33.10 24.25 -31.13
N ALA A 414 33.40 24.36 -29.82
CA ALA A 414 34.03 23.52 -28.77
C ALA A 414 34.14 24.41 -27.50
N ALA A 415 34.08 23.96 -26.24
CA ALA A 415 33.85 22.64 -25.63
C ALA A 415 32.83 22.82 -24.45
N ASP A 416 32.84 22.27 -23.23
CA ASP A 416 33.73 21.37 -22.46
C ASP A 416 32.94 20.74 -21.26
N ALA A 417 33.64 20.31 -20.19
CA ALA A 417 33.16 19.91 -18.86
C ALA A 417 32.36 18.59 -18.73
N GLN A 418 33.12 17.53 -18.41
CA GLN A 418 32.72 16.21 -17.87
C GLN A 418 33.59 15.91 -16.62
N PRO A 419 33.40 14.79 -15.87
CA PRO A 419 32.21 13.99 -15.57
C PRO A 419 32.03 13.95 -14.01
N PRO A 420 31.68 12.86 -13.26
CA PRO A 420 32.12 11.46 -13.32
C PRO A 420 30.96 10.42 -13.34
N ALA A 421 31.27 9.12 -13.22
CA ALA A 421 30.30 8.02 -13.30
C ALA A 421 30.67 6.80 -12.42
N ARG A 422 29.76 5.79 -12.38
CA ARG A 422 29.83 4.45 -11.72
C ARG A 422 29.40 4.40 -10.24
N PRO A 423 29.00 3.22 -9.68
CA PRO A 423 28.98 1.87 -10.26
C PRO A 423 27.57 1.23 -10.40
N ALA A 424 27.53 -0.08 -10.64
CA ALA A 424 26.32 -0.86 -10.95
C ALA A 424 25.53 -1.33 -9.72
N GLY A 425 24.27 -1.72 -9.94
CA GLY A 425 23.43 -2.49 -9.02
C GLY A 425 22.59 -3.51 -9.78
N ALA A 426 22.39 -4.70 -9.22
CA ALA A 426 21.55 -5.75 -9.78
C ALA A 426 20.14 -5.72 -9.14
N GLY A 427 19.13 -6.16 -9.89
CA GLY A 427 17.76 -6.30 -9.41
C GLY A 427 16.95 -7.17 -10.36
N GLU A 428 16.29 -8.21 -9.83
CA GLU A 428 15.55 -9.19 -10.62
C GLU A 428 14.17 -8.65 -11.04
N GLY A 429 13.86 -8.73 -12.33
CA GLY A 429 12.57 -8.35 -12.88
C GLY A 429 11.72 -9.58 -13.23
N SER A 430 10.59 -9.76 -12.55
CA SER A 430 9.61 -10.82 -12.87
C SER A 430 8.93 -10.57 -14.23
N PRO A 431 8.56 -11.61 -15.02
CA PRO A 431 8.22 -11.43 -16.43
C PRO A 431 6.87 -10.75 -16.66
N GLY A 432 6.88 -9.65 -17.41
CA GLY A 432 5.66 -9.00 -17.92
C GLY A 432 5.00 -9.81 -19.04
N GLY A 433 3.67 -9.77 -19.11
CA GLY A 433 2.91 -10.45 -20.15
C GLY A 433 3.11 -9.85 -21.57
N PRO A 434 2.87 -10.63 -22.63
CA PRO A 434 3.10 -10.18 -24.01
C PRO A 434 2.14 -9.05 -24.41
N GLY A 435 2.70 -7.94 -24.88
CA GLY A 435 1.94 -6.81 -25.41
C GLY A 435 1.28 -7.12 -26.76
N MET A 436 0.13 -6.48 -27.01
CA MET A 436 -0.57 -6.52 -28.31
C MET A 436 0.24 -5.82 -29.41
N GLY A 437 1.05 -6.58 -30.15
CA GLY A 437 1.50 -6.18 -31.47
C GLY A 437 0.36 -6.34 -32.48
N GLY A 438 0.09 -5.32 -33.29
CA GLY A 438 -0.97 -5.37 -34.30
C GLY A 438 -0.71 -6.43 -35.38
N PHE A 439 -1.68 -7.29 -35.65
CA PHE A 439 -1.60 -8.32 -36.68
C PHE A 439 -1.41 -7.72 -38.08
N SER A 440 -0.58 -8.35 -38.92
CA SER A 440 -0.41 -7.92 -40.31
C SER A 440 -1.67 -8.21 -41.14
N ALA A 441 -1.82 -7.52 -42.28
CA ALA A 441 -2.98 -7.70 -43.17
C ALA A 441 -3.18 -9.17 -43.59
N ASP A 442 -2.10 -9.90 -43.86
CA ASP A 442 -2.15 -11.32 -44.20
C ASP A 442 -2.56 -12.21 -43.02
N GLN A 443 -2.17 -11.86 -41.78
CA GLN A 443 -2.61 -12.57 -40.58
C GLN A 443 -4.10 -12.34 -40.31
N VAL A 444 -4.60 -11.11 -40.52
CA VAL A 444 -6.04 -10.81 -40.42
C VAL A 444 -6.83 -11.54 -41.51
N LYS A 445 -6.30 -11.61 -42.74
CA LYS A 445 -6.92 -12.37 -43.83
C LYS A 445 -6.96 -13.87 -43.53
N ALA A 446 -5.85 -14.45 -43.07
CA ALA A 446 -5.78 -15.86 -42.68
C ALA A 446 -6.68 -16.20 -41.49
N MET A 447 -6.82 -15.30 -40.50
CA MET A 447 -7.82 -15.46 -39.43
C MET A 447 -9.24 -15.45 -39.99
N ARG A 448 -9.55 -14.56 -40.93
CA ARG A 448 -10.88 -14.45 -41.54
C ARG A 448 -11.26 -15.69 -42.34
N GLU A 449 -10.40 -16.11 -43.27
CA GLU A 449 -10.63 -17.33 -44.07
C GLU A 449 -10.79 -18.57 -43.16
N ARG A 450 -10.03 -18.66 -42.08
CA ARG A 450 -10.13 -19.73 -41.08
C ARG A 450 -11.37 -19.64 -40.18
N TYR A 451 -11.92 -18.44 -39.96
CA TYR A 451 -13.18 -18.24 -39.22
C TYR A 451 -14.39 -18.54 -40.10
N GLU A 452 -14.36 -18.15 -41.38
CA GLU A 452 -15.41 -18.45 -42.35
C GLU A 452 -15.50 -19.97 -42.65
N ALA A 453 -14.36 -20.69 -42.62
CA ALA A 453 -14.28 -22.14 -42.83
C ALA A 453 -14.61 -23.05 -41.62
N MET A 454 -14.86 -22.51 -40.42
CA MET A 454 -15.33 -23.30 -39.26
C MET A 454 -16.81 -23.69 -39.39
N SER A 455 -17.25 -24.68 -38.61
CA SER A 455 -18.69 -24.95 -38.42
C SER A 455 -19.36 -23.88 -37.57
N ASP A 456 -20.69 -23.75 -37.67
CA ASP A 456 -21.42 -22.70 -36.95
C ASP A 456 -21.49 -22.95 -35.42
N GLU A 457 -21.40 -24.20 -34.98
CA GLU A 457 -21.23 -24.53 -33.55
C GLU A 457 -19.87 -24.06 -33.01
N GLU A 458 -18.78 -24.20 -33.79
CA GLU A 458 -17.45 -23.71 -33.41
C GLU A 458 -17.40 -22.17 -33.37
N LYS A 459 -18.05 -21.48 -34.31
CA LYS A 459 -18.19 -20.01 -34.29
C LYS A 459 -18.96 -19.54 -33.06
N ALA A 460 -20.06 -20.23 -32.72
CA ALA A 460 -20.83 -19.95 -31.51
C ALA A 460 -19.99 -20.18 -30.23
N ALA A 461 -19.22 -21.27 -30.17
CA ALA A 461 -18.31 -21.55 -29.07
C ALA A 461 -17.19 -20.51 -28.93
N ALA A 462 -16.63 -20.02 -30.05
CA ALA A 462 -15.62 -18.98 -30.08
C ALA A 462 -16.16 -17.64 -29.54
N MET A 463 -17.32 -17.18 -30.01
CA MET A 463 -17.95 -15.96 -29.48
C MET A 463 -18.31 -16.11 -27.99
N LYS A 464 -18.82 -17.27 -27.57
CA LYS A 464 -19.15 -17.55 -26.16
C LYS A 464 -17.92 -17.52 -25.24
N ARG A 465 -16.71 -17.73 -25.79
CA ARG A 465 -15.44 -17.68 -25.06
C ARG A 465 -14.86 -16.26 -24.90
N PHE A 466 -15.26 -15.32 -25.76
CA PHE A 466 -14.85 -13.90 -25.71
C PHE A 466 -15.94 -12.96 -25.14
N GLY A 467 -17.22 -13.32 -25.20
CA GLY A 467 -18.33 -12.50 -24.71
C GLY A 467 -18.66 -12.62 -23.20
N GLY A 468 -17.84 -13.32 -22.42
CA GLY A 468 -18.13 -13.66 -21.01
C GLY A 468 -17.87 -12.53 -20.00
N GLY A 469 -18.53 -11.37 -20.15
CA GLY A 469 -18.17 -10.14 -19.43
C GLY A 469 -19.32 -9.22 -18.99
N GLY A 470 -20.21 -9.70 -18.10
CA GLY A 470 -21.10 -8.86 -17.29
C GLY A 470 -22.61 -9.00 -17.56
N GLY A 471 -23.43 -8.55 -16.59
CA GLY A 471 -24.89 -8.41 -16.74
C GLY A 471 -25.75 -9.54 -16.14
N GLY A 472 -25.90 -9.59 -14.81
CA GLY A 472 -26.87 -10.46 -14.15
C GLY A 472 -28.29 -9.87 -14.16
N GLY A 473 -29.20 -10.44 -14.95
CA GLY A 473 -30.60 -10.00 -15.02
C GLY A 473 -31.47 -10.51 -13.86
N ARG A 474 -32.25 -9.62 -13.21
CA ARG A 474 -33.30 -10.01 -12.25
C ARG A 474 -34.62 -10.32 -12.95
N SER A 475 -35.39 -11.23 -12.35
CA SER A 475 -36.66 -11.73 -12.87
C SER A 475 -37.78 -10.67 -12.93
N ARG A 476 -38.59 -10.75 -13.99
CA ARG A 476 -40.04 -10.51 -13.93
C ARG A 476 -40.74 -11.54 -14.81
N GLY A 477 -41.44 -12.48 -14.18
CA GLY A 477 -42.30 -13.43 -14.88
C GLY A 477 -43.68 -12.82 -15.13
N ASN A 478 -44.19 -12.98 -16.36
CA ASN A 478 -45.59 -12.79 -16.69
C ASN A 478 -46.15 -14.16 -17.10
N ARG A 479 -47.24 -14.62 -16.48
CA ARG A 479 -47.95 -15.84 -16.90
C ARG A 479 -49.22 -15.45 -17.63
N SER A 480 -49.48 -16.12 -18.74
CA SER A 480 -50.69 -15.99 -19.55
C SER A 480 -51.82 -16.86 -19.01
N ASP A 481 -53.02 -16.53 -19.48
CA ASP A 481 -54.28 -17.23 -19.22
C ASP A 481 -54.38 -18.61 -19.91
N GLY A 482 -55.50 -19.29 -19.62
CA GLY A 482 -55.96 -20.55 -20.23
C GLY A 482 -55.96 -21.71 -19.23
N GLU A 483 -57.03 -22.48 -19.01
CA GLU A 483 -58.47 -22.40 -19.30
C GLU A 483 -59.10 -23.70 -18.73
N GLU A 484 -60.42 -23.87 -18.84
CA GLU A 484 -61.21 -25.10 -18.57
C GLU A 484 -61.56 -25.52 -17.11
N GLU A 485 -62.82 -25.99 -16.99
CA GLU A 485 -63.62 -26.53 -15.85
C GLU A 485 -63.77 -25.70 -14.55
#